data_AF-A0A0Q5Z489-F1
#
_entry.id   AF-A0A0Q5Z489-F1
#
_cell.length_a   1.000
_cell.length_b   1.000
_cell.length_c   1.000
_cell.angle_alpha   90.00
_cell.angle_beta   90.00
_cell.angle_gamma   90.00
#
_symmetry.space_group_name_H-M   'P 1'
#
loop_
_entity.id
_entity.type
_entity.pdbx_description
1 polymer ?
#
loop_
_entity_poly.entity_id
_entity_poly.type
_entity_poly.pdbx_seq_one_letter_code
_entity_poly.pdbx_strand_id
1 'polypeptide(L)'
;MAKHSDTMGWRESTANYGQLDRSEARERDLATRYRHIRSHMDVTQALERLGGIENAGFQDLLAQLADIGVIIGADAVLPRDMARRSDRFGLTLVLAGSGPLIWLNLLKHDSVAGLVDTVVHEAVHSTIRHLGRLPRTPEPDEAIASYGEEVVALAGANLILRKIKFSARREIARNMIALANCKTVLGQLGCSEGFLRDRIAEAEVAASFLTDFGIDVAAPTLEAIQSRVGRK
;
A
#
# COMPACT_ATOMS: atom_id res chain seq x y z
N MET A 1 -35.95 3.46 56.60
CA MET A 1 -35.27 2.14 56.64
C MET A 1 -35.47 1.46 55.30
N ALA A 2 -34.38 0.95 54.76
CA ALA A 2 -34.27 0.34 53.43
C ALA A 2 -35.06 -0.97 53.28
N LYS A 3 -35.41 -1.32 52.04
CA LYS A 3 -34.76 -2.44 51.35
C LYS A 3 -35.02 -2.43 49.84
N HIS A 4 -33.92 -2.32 49.11
CA HIS A 4 -33.77 -2.70 47.71
C HIS A 4 -34.12 -4.17 47.51
N SER A 5 -34.70 -4.49 46.36
CA SER A 5 -34.59 -5.79 45.72
C SER A 5 -33.95 -5.59 44.36
N ASP A 6 -32.75 -6.13 44.23
CA ASP A 6 -31.94 -6.20 43.03
C ASP A 6 -32.62 -7.04 41.95
N THR A 7 -32.76 -6.47 40.76
CA THR A 7 -32.71 -7.24 39.52
C THR A 7 -31.53 -6.74 38.73
N MET A 8 -30.40 -7.43 38.92
CA MET A 8 -29.17 -7.29 38.16
C MET A 8 -29.45 -7.81 36.74
N GLY A 9 -30.00 -6.95 35.89
CA GLY A 9 -30.10 -7.19 34.46
C GLY A 9 -28.70 -7.12 33.86
N TRP A 10 -28.12 -8.28 33.59
CA TRP A 10 -26.95 -8.42 32.73
C TRP A 10 -27.26 -7.75 31.38
N ARG A 11 -26.78 -6.52 31.19
CA ARG A 11 -26.65 -5.96 29.85
C ARG A 11 -25.46 -6.66 29.21
N GLU A 12 -25.75 -7.64 28.35
CA GLU A 12 -24.80 -8.03 27.32
C GLU A 12 -24.31 -6.75 26.64
N SER A 13 -23.00 -6.57 26.64
CA SER A 13 -22.35 -5.53 25.85
C SER A 13 -22.73 -5.77 24.40
N THR A 14 -23.66 -4.99 23.86
CA THR A 14 -23.99 -4.93 22.44
C THR A 14 -22.87 -4.27 21.64
N ALA A 15 -21.61 -4.49 22.05
CA ALA A 15 -20.47 -4.14 21.25
C ALA A 15 -20.58 -4.87 19.91
N ASN A 16 -20.88 -4.08 18.89
CA ASN A 16 -20.32 -4.22 17.56
C ASN A 16 -20.69 -5.41 16.67
N TYR A 17 -21.83 -6.06 16.86
CA TYR A 17 -22.31 -7.04 15.85
C TYR A 17 -22.38 -6.44 14.42
N GLY A 18 -22.84 -5.20 14.27
CA GLY A 18 -22.89 -4.53 12.96
C GLY A 18 -21.54 -4.05 12.41
N GLN A 19 -20.50 -3.89 13.24
CA GLN A 19 -19.16 -3.52 12.79
C GLN A 19 -18.31 -4.75 12.46
N LEU A 20 -18.47 -5.83 13.23
CA LEU A 20 -17.89 -7.14 12.93
C LEU A 20 -18.42 -7.67 11.60
N ASP A 21 -19.73 -7.58 11.35
CA ASP A 21 -20.34 -8.01 10.09
C ASP A 21 -19.80 -7.22 8.87
N ARG A 22 -19.59 -5.90 9.01
CA ARG A 22 -18.96 -5.07 7.96
C ARG A 22 -17.50 -5.43 7.71
N SER A 23 -16.73 -5.69 8.78
CA SER A 23 -15.33 -6.10 8.69
C SER A 23 -15.21 -7.46 7.99
N GLU A 24 -16.01 -8.44 8.41
CA GLU A 24 -16.04 -9.76 7.77
C GLU A 24 -16.51 -9.70 6.31
N ALA A 25 -17.54 -8.88 6.01
CA ALA A 25 -18.00 -8.70 4.63
C ALA A 25 -16.90 -8.09 3.74
N ARG A 26 -16.12 -7.14 4.25
CA ARG A 26 -14.97 -6.56 3.53
C ARG A 26 -13.84 -7.55 3.33
N GLU A 27 -13.51 -8.34 4.35
CA GLU A 27 -12.49 -9.39 4.20
C GLU A 27 -12.92 -10.45 3.18
N ARG A 28 -14.22 -10.82 3.16
CA ARG A 28 -14.80 -11.72 2.15
C ARG A 28 -14.74 -11.14 0.74
N ASP A 29 -15.05 -9.85 0.57
CA ASP A 29 -14.94 -9.16 -0.72
C ASP A 29 -13.48 -9.08 -1.19
N LEU A 30 -12.56 -8.67 -0.32
CA LEU A 30 -11.12 -8.63 -0.60
C LEU A 30 -10.59 -10.02 -0.99
N ALA A 31 -10.96 -11.07 -0.26
CA ALA A 31 -10.57 -12.44 -0.57
C ALA A 31 -11.14 -12.92 -1.92
N THR A 32 -12.35 -12.49 -2.27
CA THR A 32 -12.96 -12.79 -3.57
C THR A 32 -12.22 -12.08 -4.71
N ARG A 33 -11.95 -10.78 -4.57
CA ARG A 33 -11.17 -10.01 -5.54
C ARG A 33 -9.75 -10.53 -5.69
N TYR A 34 -9.09 -10.85 -4.58
CA TYR A 34 -7.74 -11.43 -4.58
C TYR A 34 -7.71 -12.73 -5.38
N ARG A 35 -8.62 -13.68 -5.09
CA ARG A 35 -8.68 -14.95 -5.82
C ARG A 35 -8.99 -14.73 -7.30
N HIS A 36 -9.94 -13.84 -7.60
CA HIS A 36 -10.31 -13.54 -8.98
C HIS A 36 -9.13 -12.98 -9.77
N ILE A 37 -8.44 -11.95 -9.28
CA ILE A 37 -7.28 -11.38 -9.98
C ILE A 37 -6.15 -12.41 -10.07
N ARG A 38 -5.89 -13.14 -8.97
CA ARG A 38 -4.82 -14.14 -8.93
C ARG A 38 -4.98 -15.26 -9.96
N SER A 39 -6.21 -15.67 -10.25
CA SER A 39 -6.50 -16.72 -11.24
C SER A 39 -6.47 -16.24 -12.69
N HIS A 40 -6.47 -14.93 -12.90
CA HIS A 40 -6.66 -14.31 -14.21
C HIS A 40 -5.50 -13.44 -14.67
N MET A 41 -4.55 -13.13 -13.79
CA MET A 41 -3.36 -12.38 -14.16
C MET A 41 -2.32 -13.27 -14.85
N ASP A 42 -1.58 -12.71 -15.81
CA ASP A 42 -0.46 -13.35 -16.47
C ASP A 42 0.86 -12.98 -15.77
N VAL A 43 1.33 -13.89 -14.91
CA VAL A 43 2.59 -13.72 -14.17
C VAL A 43 3.79 -13.77 -15.13
N THR A 44 3.78 -14.69 -16.10
CA THR A 44 4.89 -14.88 -17.03
C THR A 44 5.10 -13.63 -17.85
N GLN A 45 4.04 -13.09 -18.46
CA GLN A 45 4.14 -11.86 -19.25
C GLN A 45 4.62 -10.67 -18.42
N ALA A 46 4.15 -10.52 -17.17
CA ALA A 46 4.65 -9.46 -16.30
C ALA A 46 6.15 -9.62 -16.04
N LEU A 47 6.59 -10.80 -15.61
CA LEU A 47 8.00 -11.04 -15.29
C LEU A 47 8.91 -10.91 -16.51
N GLU A 48 8.49 -11.37 -17.69
CA GLU A 48 9.22 -11.15 -18.95
C GLU A 48 9.36 -9.65 -19.25
N ARG A 49 8.27 -8.89 -19.13
CA ARG A 49 8.27 -7.45 -19.42
C ARG A 49 9.16 -6.68 -18.45
N LEU A 50 9.13 -7.04 -17.17
CA LEU A 50 9.90 -6.38 -16.11
C LEU A 50 11.37 -6.82 -16.11
N GLY A 51 11.66 -8.09 -16.40
CA GLY A 51 13.01 -8.63 -16.51
C GLY A 51 13.79 -8.04 -17.69
N GLY A 52 13.11 -7.56 -18.72
CA GLY A 52 13.73 -6.83 -19.83
C GLY A 52 14.15 -5.39 -19.53
N ILE A 53 13.94 -4.87 -18.32
CA ILE A 53 14.27 -3.49 -17.95
C ILE A 53 15.71 -3.42 -17.41
N GLU A 54 16.59 -2.81 -18.21
CA GLU A 54 18.02 -2.66 -17.90
C GLU A 54 18.29 -1.58 -16.83
N ASN A 55 18.03 -1.91 -15.56
CA ASN A 55 18.45 -1.11 -14.41
C ASN A 55 18.71 -2.02 -13.20
N ALA A 56 19.96 -2.08 -12.74
CA ALA A 56 20.37 -3.01 -11.67
C ALA A 56 19.56 -2.80 -10.37
N GLY A 57 19.39 -1.56 -9.91
CA GLY A 57 18.63 -1.28 -8.69
C GLY A 57 17.14 -1.65 -8.80
N PHE A 58 16.57 -1.57 -10.01
CA PHE A 58 15.21 -2.06 -10.27
C PHE A 58 15.15 -3.58 -10.24
N GLN A 59 16.14 -4.28 -10.79
CA GLN A 59 16.21 -5.75 -10.70
C GLN A 59 16.40 -6.22 -9.25
N ASP A 60 17.21 -5.51 -8.44
CA ASP A 60 17.36 -5.78 -7.02
C ASP A 60 16.03 -5.59 -6.26
N LEU A 61 15.26 -4.55 -6.61
CA LEU A 61 13.91 -4.33 -6.07
C LEU A 61 12.97 -5.49 -6.43
N LEU A 62 12.97 -5.96 -7.68
CA LEU A 62 12.13 -7.09 -8.10
C LEU A 62 12.51 -8.38 -7.36
N ALA A 63 13.80 -8.62 -7.15
CA ALA A 63 14.29 -9.74 -6.36
C ALA A 63 13.77 -9.65 -4.91
N GLN A 64 13.84 -8.48 -4.28
CA GLN A 64 13.28 -8.32 -2.93
C GLN A 64 11.78 -8.59 -2.90
N LEU A 65 11.02 -8.07 -3.86
CA LEU A 65 9.58 -8.29 -3.90
C LEU A 65 9.28 -9.79 -3.96
N ALA A 66 10.03 -10.55 -4.74
CA ALA A 66 9.94 -12.01 -4.75
C ALA A 66 10.30 -12.63 -3.39
N ASP A 67 11.38 -12.16 -2.74
CA ASP A 67 11.84 -12.68 -1.44
C ASP A 67 10.82 -12.47 -0.31
N ILE A 68 10.08 -11.35 -0.33
CA ILE A 68 9.00 -11.10 0.64
C ILE A 68 7.66 -11.74 0.21
N GLY A 69 7.64 -12.50 -0.88
CA GLY A 69 6.48 -13.26 -1.34
C GLY A 69 5.43 -12.45 -2.10
N VAL A 70 5.81 -11.31 -2.68
CA VAL A 70 4.93 -10.53 -3.56
C VAL A 70 4.79 -11.22 -4.91
N ILE A 71 3.55 -11.34 -5.38
CA ILE A 71 3.22 -11.91 -6.68
C ILE A 71 2.87 -10.77 -7.63
N ILE A 72 3.60 -10.65 -8.74
CA ILE A 72 3.35 -9.63 -9.76
C ILE A 72 2.75 -10.30 -11.00
N GLY A 73 1.64 -9.77 -11.50
CA GLY A 73 0.98 -10.30 -12.70
C GLY A 73 0.41 -9.19 -13.59
N ALA A 74 0.41 -9.44 -14.90
CA ALA A 74 -0.17 -8.55 -15.88
C ALA A 74 -1.67 -8.81 -16.01
N ASP A 75 -2.43 -7.81 -16.42
CA ASP A 75 -3.79 -8.04 -16.84
C ASP A 75 -3.85 -8.96 -18.07
N ALA A 76 -4.66 -10.01 -17.98
CA ALA A 76 -4.88 -10.95 -19.09
C ALA A 76 -6.36 -11.04 -19.52
N VAL A 77 -7.23 -10.22 -18.94
CA VAL A 77 -8.70 -10.37 -19.13
C VAL A 77 -9.33 -9.15 -19.77
N LEU A 78 -8.84 -7.94 -19.50
CA LEU A 78 -9.47 -6.74 -20.06
C LEU A 78 -9.20 -6.66 -21.56
N PRO A 79 -10.26 -6.49 -22.38
CA PRO A 79 -10.11 -6.08 -23.76
C PRO A 79 -9.25 -4.82 -23.87
N ARG A 80 -8.43 -4.72 -24.93
CA ARG A 80 -7.41 -3.65 -25.07
C ARG A 80 -7.98 -2.23 -24.96
N ASP A 81 -9.17 -2.00 -25.49
CA ASP A 81 -9.88 -0.72 -25.42
C ASP A 81 -10.34 -0.40 -23.99
N MET A 82 -10.84 -1.40 -23.26
CA MET A 82 -11.20 -1.27 -21.84
C MET A 82 -9.96 -1.08 -20.96
N ALA A 83 -8.89 -1.84 -21.19
CA ALA A 83 -7.64 -1.71 -20.48
C ALA A 83 -7.10 -0.27 -20.57
N ARG A 84 -7.16 0.36 -21.75
CA ARG A 84 -6.72 1.75 -21.95
C ARG A 84 -7.60 2.78 -21.24
N ARG A 85 -8.91 2.54 -21.17
CA ARG A 85 -9.90 3.41 -20.51
C ARG A 85 -9.94 3.25 -18.99
N SER A 86 -9.43 2.15 -18.45
CA SER A 86 -9.35 1.93 -17.01
C SER A 86 -8.63 3.09 -16.32
N ASP A 87 -9.12 3.54 -15.17
CA ASP A 87 -8.44 4.57 -14.38
C ASP A 87 -7.14 4.04 -13.74
N ARG A 88 -6.98 2.71 -13.67
CA ARG A 88 -5.88 2.06 -12.95
C ARG A 88 -4.77 1.59 -13.89
N PHE A 89 -3.55 2.03 -13.59
CA PHE A 89 -2.31 1.54 -14.17
C PHE A 89 -1.77 0.30 -13.45
N GLY A 90 -2.07 0.19 -12.16
CA GLY A 90 -1.76 -0.94 -11.29
C GLY A 90 -2.76 -1.06 -10.14
N LEU A 91 -2.65 -2.13 -9.38
CA LEU A 91 -3.41 -2.36 -8.17
C LEU A 91 -2.65 -3.32 -7.25
N THR A 92 -2.53 -2.96 -5.98
CA THR A 92 -2.05 -3.86 -4.92
C THR A 92 -3.20 -4.39 -4.08
N LEU A 93 -3.21 -5.71 -3.85
CA LEU A 93 -4.10 -6.36 -2.89
C LEU A 93 -3.29 -7.08 -1.82
N VAL A 94 -3.60 -6.81 -0.55
CA VAL A 94 -2.91 -7.43 0.59
C VAL A 94 -3.92 -8.15 1.49
N LEU A 95 -3.96 -9.47 1.39
CA LEU A 95 -4.87 -10.34 2.14
C LEU A 95 -4.14 -11.07 3.27
N ALA A 96 -4.77 -11.22 4.43
CA ALA A 96 -4.21 -11.98 5.54
C ALA A 96 -3.92 -13.43 5.14
N GLY A 97 -2.74 -13.94 5.48
CA GLY A 97 -2.36 -15.33 5.19
C GLY A 97 -1.96 -15.63 3.73
N SER A 98 -1.96 -14.61 2.86
CA SER A 98 -1.54 -14.71 1.46
C SER A 98 -0.41 -13.72 1.16
N GLY A 99 0.45 -14.06 0.19
CA GLY A 99 1.43 -13.11 -0.34
C GLY A 99 0.74 -11.88 -0.97
N PRO A 100 1.28 -10.66 -0.84
CA PRO A 100 0.72 -9.50 -1.51
C PRO A 100 0.67 -9.71 -3.03
N LEU A 101 -0.34 -9.16 -3.69
CA LEU A 101 -0.52 -9.26 -5.14
C LEU A 101 -0.42 -7.88 -5.76
N ILE A 102 0.43 -7.71 -6.77
CA ILE A 102 0.49 -6.53 -7.63
C ILE A 102 -0.01 -6.91 -9.01
N TRP A 103 -1.13 -6.31 -9.42
CA TRP A 103 -1.67 -6.41 -10.77
C TRP A 103 -1.24 -5.21 -11.61
N LEU A 104 -0.82 -5.44 -12.85
CA LEU A 104 -0.31 -4.42 -13.75
C LEU A 104 -1.13 -4.34 -15.04
N ASN A 105 -1.57 -3.14 -15.38
CA ASN A 105 -2.17 -2.86 -16.68
C ASN A 105 -1.09 -2.50 -17.71
N LEU A 106 -0.41 -3.50 -18.27
CA LEU A 106 0.70 -3.29 -19.20
C LEU A 106 0.30 -2.48 -20.44
N LEU A 107 -0.97 -2.53 -20.85
CA LEU A 107 -1.48 -1.86 -22.05
C LEU A 107 -1.66 -0.34 -21.91
N LYS A 108 -1.65 0.20 -20.68
CA LYS A 108 -1.67 1.64 -20.41
C LYS A 108 -0.30 2.30 -20.36
N HIS A 109 0.78 1.51 -20.30
CA HIS A 109 2.12 2.03 -20.13
C HIS A 109 2.77 2.35 -21.47
N ASP A 110 2.80 3.64 -21.83
CA ASP A 110 3.46 4.13 -23.04
C ASP A 110 4.98 4.28 -22.89
N SER A 111 5.52 4.12 -21.68
CA SER A 111 6.96 4.22 -21.41
C SER A 111 7.41 3.23 -20.35
N VAL A 112 8.69 2.83 -20.42
CA VAL A 112 9.33 2.00 -19.38
C VAL A 112 9.35 2.73 -18.04
N ALA A 113 9.61 4.04 -18.03
CA ALA A 113 9.62 4.84 -16.81
C ALA A 113 8.25 4.85 -16.11
N GLY A 114 7.15 4.96 -16.85
CA GLY A 114 5.80 4.90 -16.28
C GLY A 114 5.46 3.53 -15.70
N LEU A 115 5.91 2.46 -16.36
CA LEU A 115 5.75 1.09 -15.84
C LEU A 115 6.55 0.89 -14.54
N VAL A 116 7.82 1.31 -14.51
CA VAL A 116 8.67 1.22 -13.32
C VAL A 116 8.09 2.03 -12.17
N ASP A 117 7.64 3.26 -12.44
CA ASP A 117 6.98 4.10 -11.44
C ASP A 117 5.75 3.42 -10.84
N THR A 118 4.91 2.80 -11.67
CA THR A 118 3.75 2.04 -11.19
C THR A 118 4.17 0.84 -10.34
N VAL A 119 5.14 0.03 -10.81
CA VAL A 119 5.63 -1.11 -10.00
C VAL A 119 6.16 -0.65 -8.66
N VAL A 120 6.95 0.42 -8.64
CA VAL A 120 7.54 0.99 -7.43
C VAL A 120 6.47 1.54 -6.48
N HIS A 121 5.44 2.19 -7.01
CA HIS A 121 4.31 2.69 -6.22
C HIS A 121 3.52 1.53 -5.58
N GLU A 122 3.14 0.53 -6.37
CA GLU A 122 2.43 -0.66 -5.88
C GLU A 122 3.30 -1.50 -4.92
N ALA A 123 4.62 -1.54 -5.14
CA ALA A 123 5.56 -2.16 -4.23
C ALA A 123 5.48 -1.56 -2.83
N VAL A 124 5.36 -0.24 -2.70
CA VAL A 124 5.19 0.40 -1.38
C VAL A 124 3.89 -0.05 -0.72
N HIS A 125 2.77 -0.10 -1.44
CA HIS A 125 1.50 -0.62 -0.90
C HIS A 125 1.62 -2.07 -0.41
N SER A 126 2.42 -2.89 -1.09
CA SER A 126 2.58 -4.30 -0.72
C SER A 126 3.18 -4.49 0.69
N THR A 127 3.90 -3.49 1.20
CA THR A 127 4.56 -3.54 2.51
C THR A 127 3.63 -3.24 3.69
N ILE A 128 2.37 -2.84 3.43
CA ILE A 128 1.46 -2.31 4.46
C ILE A 128 1.27 -3.28 5.65
N ARG A 129 1.21 -4.59 5.40
CA ARG A 129 1.11 -5.62 6.45
C ARG A 129 2.45 -5.94 7.09
N HIS A 130 3.52 -6.03 6.31
CA HIS A 130 4.87 -6.29 6.82
C HIS A 130 5.32 -5.23 7.82
N LEU A 131 4.92 -3.98 7.58
CA LEU A 131 5.29 -2.83 8.41
C LEU A 131 4.18 -2.41 9.39
N GLY A 132 3.11 -3.19 9.51
CA GLY A 132 2.05 -2.94 10.49
C GLY A 132 1.31 -1.61 10.31
N ARG A 133 1.26 -1.07 9.09
CA ARG A 133 0.64 0.24 8.79
C ARG A 133 -0.88 0.20 8.70
N LEU A 134 -1.48 -0.98 8.54
CA LEU A 134 -2.94 -1.13 8.68
C LEU A 134 -3.33 -1.06 10.16
N PRO A 135 -4.26 -0.16 10.54
CA PRO A 135 -4.77 -0.15 11.90
C PRO A 135 -5.51 -1.45 12.20
N ARG A 136 -5.15 -2.08 13.33
CA ARG A 136 -6.05 -2.99 14.03
C ARG A 136 -7.04 -2.09 14.77
N THR A 137 -8.25 -1.97 14.22
CA THR A 137 -9.51 -1.46 14.83
C THR A 137 -9.42 -0.56 16.09
N PRO A 138 -10.13 0.59 16.15
CA PRO A 138 -11.13 1.06 15.19
C PRO A 138 -10.48 1.62 13.93
N GLU A 139 -11.10 1.33 12.78
CA GLU A 139 -10.64 1.84 11.50
C GLU A 139 -10.79 3.38 11.46
N PRO A 140 -9.81 4.10 10.88
CA PRO A 140 -10.04 5.47 10.45
C PRO A 140 -11.15 5.51 9.39
N ASP A 141 -11.73 6.69 9.17
CA ASP A 141 -12.54 6.98 7.99
C ASP A 141 -11.86 6.39 6.74
N GLU A 142 -12.56 5.58 5.95
CA GLU A 142 -12.00 4.87 4.79
C GLU A 142 -11.29 5.83 3.82
N ALA A 143 -11.80 7.05 3.67
CA ALA A 143 -11.16 8.05 2.83
C ALA A 143 -9.83 8.51 3.42
N ILE A 144 -9.76 8.76 4.74
CA ILE A 144 -8.52 9.12 5.43
C ILE A 144 -7.51 7.97 5.34
N ALA A 145 -7.95 6.72 5.50
CA ALA A 145 -7.10 5.54 5.37
C ALA A 145 -6.52 5.43 3.95
N SER A 146 -7.37 5.56 2.93
CA SER A 146 -6.99 5.47 1.53
C SER A 146 -6.02 6.59 1.16
N TYR A 147 -6.38 7.86 1.37
CA TYR A 147 -5.49 8.97 1.03
C TYR A 147 -4.22 8.99 1.88
N GLY A 148 -4.29 8.52 3.13
CA GLY A 148 -3.13 8.37 4.01
C GLY A 148 -2.12 7.38 3.46
N GLU A 149 -2.57 6.23 2.97
CA GLU A 149 -1.69 5.23 2.35
C GLU A 149 -1.20 5.68 0.96
N GLU A 150 -1.99 6.43 0.19
CA GLU A 150 -1.52 7.04 -1.07
C GLU A 150 -0.37 8.04 -0.83
N VAL A 151 -0.41 8.80 0.27
CA VAL A 151 0.72 9.65 0.69
C VAL A 151 1.98 8.80 0.90
N VAL A 152 1.85 7.65 1.57
CA VAL A 152 2.95 6.71 1.82
C VAL A 152 3.51 6.17 0.50
N ALA A 153 2.64 5.69 -0.39
CA ALA A 153 3.04 5.10 -1.67
C ALA A 153 3.69 6.11 -2.61
N LEU A 154 3.13 7.31 -2.78
CA LEU A 154 3.69 8.35 -3.65
C LEU A 154 5.03 8.88 -3.13
N ALA A 155 5.13 9.13 -1.83
CA ALA A 155 6.39 9.59 -1.24
C ALA A 155 7.46 8.50 -1.27
N GLY A 156 7.09 7.25 -0.93
CA GLY A 156 7.97 6.09 -0.92
C GLY A 156 8.47 5.77 -2.33
N ALA A 157 7.60 5.84 -3.34
CA ALA A 157 7.97 5.60 -4.73
C ALA A 157 9.04 6.58 -5.21
N ASN A 158 8.87 7.87 -4.91
CA ASN A 158 9.86 8.89 -5.24
C ASN A 158 11.22 8.65 -4.56
N LEU A 159 11.23 8.13 -3.33
CA LEU A 159 12.46 7.77 -2.63
C LEU A 159 13.13 6.57 -3.28
N ILE A 160 12.38 5.51 -3.57
CA ILE A 160 12.88 4.29 -4.22
C ILE A 160 13.46 4.64 -5.59
N LEU A 161 12.72 5.34 -6.46
CA LEU A 161 13.18 5.74 -7.80
C LEU A 161 14.53 6.46 -7.78
N ARG A 162 14.75 7.32 -6.76
CA ARG A 162 16.04 8.00 -6.56
C ARG A 162 17.12 7.04 -6.07
N LYS A 163 16.82 6.16 -5.11
CA LYS A 163 17.77 5.18 -4.56
C LYS A 163 18.25 4.18 -5.62
N ILE A 164 17.34 3.65 -6.44
CA ILE A 164 17.68 2.74 -7.54
C ILE A 164 18.28 3.47 -8.77
N LYS A 165 18.42 4.80 -8.69
CA LYS A 165 18.99 5.67 -9.74
C LYS A 165 18.25 5.51 -11.08
N PHE A 166 16.93 5.34 -11.05
CA PHE A 166 16.14 5.23 -12.28
C PHE A 166 15.86 6.61 -12.87
N SER A 167 15.97 6.75 -14.19
CA SER A 167 15.68 8.01 -14.89
C SER A 167 14.16 8.21 -15.03
N ALA A 168 13.55 8.81 -13.99
CA ALA A 168 12.10 8.97 -13.85
C ALA A 168 11.69 10.42 -13.50
N ARG A 169 12.37 11.43 -14.07
CA ARG A 169 12.15 12.84 -13.68
C ARG A 169 10.70 13.29 -13.86
N ARG A 170 10.02 12.83 -14.92
CA ARG A 170 8.64 13.20 -15.22
C ARG A 170 7.67 12.53 -14.26
N GLU A 171 7.91 11.26 -13.96
CA GLU A 171 7.13 10.43 -13.05
C GLU A 171 7.25 10.96 -11.62
N ILE A 172 8.46 11.27 -11.16
CA ILE A 172 8.70 11.92 -9.86
C ILE A 172 7.92 13.24 -9.75
N ALA A 173 7.93 14.07 -10.80
CA ALA A 173 7.17 15.32 -10.79
C ALA A 173 5.66 15.09 -10.72
N ARG A 174 5.12 14.09 -11.43
CA ARG A 174 3.70 13.71 -11.36
C ARG A 174 3.32 13.20 -9.98
N ASN A 175 4.16 12.36 -9.36
CA ASN A 175 3.94 11.86 -8.01
C ASN A 175 3.93 12.99 -6.99
N MET A 176 4.81 14.00 -7.13
CA MET A 176 4.79 15.16 -6.24
C MET A 176 3.50 15.99 -6.36
N ILE A 177 2.91 16.09 -7.56
CA ILE A 177 1.61 16.74 -7.77
C ILE A 177 0.49 15.91 -7.10
N ALA A 178 0.45 14.60 -7.36
CA ALA A 178 -0.53 13.71 -6.75
C ALA A 178 -0.43 13.71 -5.20
N LEU A 179 0.79 13.74 -4.67
CA LEU A 179 1.07 13.82 -3.25
C LEU A 179 0.52 15.12 -2.64
N ALA A 180 0.70 16.26 -3.32
CA ALA A 180 0.15 17.53 -2.88
C ALA A 180 -1.39 17.52 -2.86
N ASN A 181 -2.01 16.87 -3.85
CA ASN A 181 -3.46 16.68 -3.89
C ASN A 181 -3.95 15.82 -2.72
N CYS A 182 -3.30 14.69 -2.44
CA CYS A 182 -3.66 13.82 -1.31
C CYS A 182 -3.56 14.57 0.03
N LYS A 183 -2.47 15.33 0.23
CA LYS A 183 -2.29 16.18 1.42
C LYS A 183 -3.39 17.23 1.56
N THR A 184 -3.82 17.82 0.46
CA THR A 184 -4.91 18.81 0.44
C THR A 184 -6.23 18.18 0.86
N VAL A 185 -6.58 17.01 0.29
CA VAL A 185 -7.80 16.27 0.65
C VAL A 185 -7.77 15.85 2.12
N LEU A 186 -6.65 15.32 2.62
CA LEU A 186 -6.51 14.95 4.03
C LEU A 186 -6.68 16.15 4.96
N GLY A 187 -6.16 17.32 4.60
CA GLY A 187 -6.39 18.57 5.33
C GLY A 187 -7.87 18.99 5.35
N GLN A 188 -8.57 18.84 4.22
CA GLN A 188 -10.02 19.09 4.13
C GLN A 188 -10.84 18.09 4.97
N LEU A 189 -10.37 16.85 5.12
CA LEU A 189 -10.93 15.83 6.00
C LEU A 189 -10.54 16.03 7.48
N GLY A 190 -9.83 17.12 7.82
CA GLY A 190 -9.48 17.48 9.19
C GLY A 190 -8.23 16.80 9.75
N CYS A 191 -7.41 16.14 8.92
CA CYS A 191 -6.15 15.54 9.37
C CYS A 191 -5.13 16.62 9.74
N SER A 192 -4.40 16.40 10.82
CA SER A 192 -3.37 17.32 11.30
C SER A 192 -2.08 17.24 10.46
N GLU A 193 -1.24 18.27 10.54
CA GLU A 193 0.13 18.20 9.98
C GLU A 193 0.96 17.08 10.62
N GLY A 194 0.70 16.76 11.89
CA GLY A 194 1.31 15.62 12.58
C GLY A 194 1.03 14.31 11.85
N PHE A 195 -0.23 14.04 11.55
CA PHE A 195 -0.64 12.87 10.78
C PHE A 195 0.06 12.80 9.42
N LEU A 196 0.14 13.92 8.69
CA LEU A 196 0.83 13.97 7.40
C LEU A 196 2.33 13.68 7.53
N ARG A 197 2.99 14.16 8.60
CA ARG A 197 4.39 13.86 8.87
C ARG A 197 4.59 12.37 9.17
N ASP A 198 3.69 11.75 9.91
CA ASP A 198 3.75 10.32 10.22
C ASP A 198 3.64 9.47 8.95
N ARG A 199 2.72 9.80 8.04
CA ARG A 199 2.62 9.13 6.73
C ARG A 199 3.87 9.29 5.87
N ILE A 200 4.52 10.45 5.91
CA ILE A 200 5.80 10.65 5.20
C ILE A 200 6.93 9.84 5.85
N ALA A 201 6.97 9.75 7.18
CA ALA A 201 7.95 8.91 7.88
C ALA A 201 7.75 7.41 7.55
N GLU A 202 6.51 6.95 7.48
CA GLU A 202 6.19 5.59 7.03
C GLU A 202 6.62 5.31 5.60
N ALA A 203 6.56 6.32 4.72
CA ALA A 203 7.06 6.23 3.35
C ALA A 203 8.57 5.97 3.30
N GLU A 204 9.34 6.64 4.17
CA GLU A 204 10.78 6.41 4.31
C GLU A 204 11.07 4.99 4.79
N VAL A 205 10.32 4.49 5.78
CA VAL A 205 10.45 3.11 6.27
C VAL A 205 10.15 2.11 5.17
N ALA A 206 9.06 2.31 4.41
CA ALA A 206 8.69 1.43 3.31
C ALA A 206 9.76 1.41 2.21
N ALA A 207 10.26 2.58 1.84
CA ALA A 207 11.31 2.71 0.84
C ALA A 207 12.59 2.00 1.30
N SER A 208 13.02 2.21 2.54
CA SER A 208 14.19 1.54 3.12
C SER A 208 14.02 0.02 3.23
N PHE A 209 12.86 -0.45 3.66
CA PHE A 209 12.53 -1.88 3.68
C PHE A 209 12.69 -2.55 2.30
N LEU A 210 12.40 -1.81 1.23
CA LEU A 210 12.50 -2.28 -0.15
C LEU A 210 13.82 -1.94 -0.86
N THR A 211 14.80 -1.32 -0.20
CA THR A 211 16.04 -0.90 -0.90
C THR A 211 17.33 -1.08 -0.10
N ASP A 212 17.28 -1.23 1.22
CA ASP A 212 18.47 -1.28 2.07
C ASP A 212 18.89 -2.74 2.39
N PHE A 213 19.09 -3.56 1.35
CA PHE A 213 19.47 -4.97 1.50
C PHE A 213 20.93 -5.13 1.92
N GLY A 214 21.20 -6.05 2.86
CA GLY A 214 22.55 -6.39 3.32
C GLY A 214 23.04 -5.64 4.57
N ILE A 215 22.20 -4.79 5.16
CA ILE A 215 22.39 -4.33 6.54
C ILE A 215 21.34 -5.06 7.38
N ASP A 216 21.78 -5.83 8.37
CA ASP A 216 20.90 -6.38 9.42
C ASP A 216 20.31 -5.21 10.22
N VAL A 217 19.31 -4.54 9.65
CA VAL A 217 18.51 -3.55 10.35
C VAL A 217 17.20 -4.26 10.65
N ALA A 218 17.08 -4.75 11.88
CA ALA A 218 15.78 -5.11 12.42
C ALA A 218 14.77 -4.01 12.05
N ALA A 219 13.62 -4.39 11.48
CA ALA A 219 12.61 -3.46 11.03
C ALA A 219 12.40 -2.38 12.13
N PRO A 220 12.68 -1.09 11.85
CA PRO A 220 12.57 -0.09 12.88
C PRO A 220 11.11 0.00 13.32
N THR A 221 10.86 -0.20 14.61
CA THR A 221 9.50 -0.05 15.13
C THR A 221 9.08 1.42 15.06
N LEU A 222 7.77 1.66 14.93
CA LEU A 222 7.21 3.01 14.96
C LEU A 222 7.68 3.79 16.21
N GLU A 223 7.85 3.12 17.36
CA GLU A 223 8.39 3.76 18.58
C GLU A 223 9.87 4.19 18.43
N ALA A 224 10.70 3.39 17.77
CA ALA A 224 12.12 3.69 17.58
C ALA A 224 12.32 4.95 16.72
N ILE A 225 11.39 5.23 15.81
CA ILE A 225 11.43 6.39 14.92
C ILE A 225 10.88 7.63 15.63
N GLN A 226 9.76 7.52 16.33
CA GLN A 226 9.16 8.62 17.10
C GLN A 226 10.11 9.16 18.18
N SER A 227 10.92 8.28 18.80
CA SER A 227 11.93 8.70 19.79
C SER A 227 13.10 9.53 19.20
N ARG A 228 13.37 9.41 17.90
CA ARG A 228 14.41 10.21 17.21
C ARG A 228 13.92 11.60 16.81
N VAL A 229 12.62 11.76 16.56
CA VAL A 229 12.01 13.04 16.21
C VAL A 229 11.91 13.98 17.42
N GLY A 230 11.83 13.43 18.65
CA GLY A 230 11.83 14.20 19.90
C GLY A 230 13.20 14.68 20.41
N ARG A 231 14.29 14.47 19.66
CA ARG A 231 15.66 14.88 20.04
C ARG A 231 16.20 16.08 19.24
N LYS A 232 15.34 16.96 18.74
CA LYS A 232 15.75 18.26 18.19
C LYS A 232 15.24 19.40 19.05
#